data_AF-A0A1C6TTG1-F1
#
_entry.id   AF-A0A1C6TTG1-F1
#
_cell.length_a   1.000
_cell.length_b   1.000
_cell.length_c   1.000
_cell.angle_alpha   90.00
_cell.angle_beta   90.00
_cell.angle_gamma   90.00
#
_symmetry.space_group_name_H-M   'P 1'
#
loop_
_entity.id
_entity.type
_entity.pdbx_description
1 polymer ?
#
loop_
_entity_poly.entity_id
_entity_poly.type
_entity_poly.pdbx_seq_one_letter_code
_entity_poly.pdbx_strand_id
1 'polypeptide(L)'
;MSRVLGIELRRSAAIGAAVSLAVVGSLAMYFAEGIAFSTGWMQLAMTQRWYLALLWPLMLAAGAWQARREHRSNVGELFASTPRPVPQRVVPTLGAMAIAVVAGYLVMGLAGAAWIFGTAGYLPVEVFVVTAVGTLALIAASWLGLAVGRLLPSPVTAPAVGVAGLGLLLTVPFATRPLGWLALILSPMVEMNVPDDYATVPGRVSAAQSLWLAGLAVAAALLFASNGWRSRVAAVLPVVVGVALAVTVMPHENRLVTDAVDPVARELVCAEGEPQVCVSRVHEKRLPEVTAPAREALALLKKLPDAPTRVHEDTSAFPDTYPEFHADTVLLRVDADRKGHLANKPNVLTDVVTGAFAGPPACEDAPARADQLAAAHWLTGTRPTPPDPDLTGEPGYVSEDASVEEATEVWQRLRALPEDEATSRVAALRQAAVNCRPGDGVLR
;
A
#
# COMPACT_ATOMS: atom_id res chain seq x y z
N MET A 1 12.85 35.82 -14.98
CA MET A 1 11.74 35.03 -14.39
C MET A 1 12.09 34.42 -13.04
N SER A 2 13.32 33.94 -12.83
CA SER A 2 13.78 33.33 -11.55
C SER A 2 13.60 34.21 -10.30
N ARG A 3 13.90 35.53 -10.35
CA ARG A 3 13.70 36.45 -9.21
C ARG A 3 12.24 36.57 -8.77
N VAL A 4 11.31 36.60 -9.72
CA VAL A 4 9.86 36.74 -9.43
C VAL A 4 9.34 35.46 -8.79
N LEU A 5 9.73 34.30 -9.31
CA LEU A 5 9.39 33.00 -8.74
C LEU A 5 9.94 32.85 -7.32
N GLY A 6 11.19 33.26 -7.07
CA GLY A 6 11.79 33.20 -5.73
C GLY A 6 11.10 34.10 -4.70
N ILE A 7 10.60 35.27 -5.12
CA ILE A 7 9.83 36.17 -4.24
C ILE A 7 8.45 35.56 -3.95
N GLU A 8 7.77 35.01 -4.97
CA GLU A 8 6.48 34.35 -4.78
C GLU A 8 6.62 33.16 -3.84
N LEU A 9 7.62 32.29 -4.01
CA LEU A 9 7.86 31.17 -3.08
C LEU A 9 8.01 31.63 -1.63
N ARG A 10 8.74 32.73 -1.38
CA ARG A 10 9.00 33.21 0.00
C ARG A 10 7.83 33.96 0.64
N ARG A 11 7.01 34.67 -0.15
CA ARG A 11 5.96 35.56 0.37
C ARG A 11 4.55 35.02 0.19
N SER A 12 4.35 33.96 -0.58
CA SER A 12 3.05 33.32 -0.78
C SER A 12 2.74 32.28 0.30
N ALA A 13 1.51 31.77 0.29
CA ALA A 13 1.13 30.59 1.05
C ALA A 13 1.82 29.30 0.55
N ALA A 14 2.66 29.34 -0.50
CA ALA A 14 3.33 28.16 -1.04
C ALA A 14 4.18 27.42 0.00
N ILE A 15 4.99 28.14 0.80
CA ILE A 15 5.74 27.49 1.90
C ILE A 15 4.79 26.88 2.92
N GLY A 16 3.72 27.58 3.32
CA GLY A 16 2.73 27.05 4.25
C GLY A 16 2.02 25.80 3.70
N ALA A 17 1.72 25.77 2.40
CA ALA A 17 1.16 24.61 1.72
C ALA A 17 2.15 23.44 1.70
N ALA A 18 3.42 23.68 1.37
CA ALA A 18 4.46 22.65 1.39
C ALA A 18 4.66 22.07 2.80
N VAL A 19 4.78 22.92 3.82
CA VAL A 19 4.97 22.49 5.21
C VAL A 19 3.74 21.76 5.73
N SER A 20 2.53 22.29 5.52
CA SER A 20 1.31 21.62 5.96
C SER A 20 1.13 20.25 5.29
N LEU A 21 1.40 20.15 3.99
CA LEU A 21 1.34 18.89 3.26
C LEU A 21 2.39 17.89 3.76
N ALA A 22 3.64 18.31 3.94
CA ALA A 22 4.70 17.46 4.46
C ALA A 22 4.39 16.96 5.88
N VAL A 23 3.96 17.86 6.78
CA VAL A 23 3.68 17.53 8.19
C VAL A 23 2.43 16.68 8.30
N VAL A 24 1.29 17.11 7.74
CA VAL A 24 0.03 16.38 7.84
C VAL A 24 0.14 15.02 7.14
N GLY A 25 0.76 14.99 5.96
CA GLY A 25 1.00 13.74 5.23
C GLY A 25 1.87 12.76 6.01
N SER A 26 3.00 13.22 6.56
CA SER A 26 3.88 12.35 7.36
C SER A 26 3.18 11.89 8.64
N LEU A 27 2.51 12.78 9.37
CA LEU A 27 1.79 12.41 10.59
C LEU A 27 0.69 11.38 10.30
N ALA A 28 -0.10 11.57 9.24
CA ALA A 28 -1.11 10.61 8.85
C ALA A 28 -0.47 9.24 8.57
N MET A 29 0.62 9.23 7.81
CA MET A 29 1.36 8.03 7.44
C MET A 29 1.95 7.27 8.64
N TYR A 30 2.40 7.94 9.69
CA TYR A 30 2.96 7.28 10.88
C TYR A 30 1.91 6.90 11.93
N PHE A 31 0.78 7.62 12.03
CA PHE A 31 -0.11 7.51 13.19
C PHE A 31 -1.55 7.05 12.88
N ALA A 32 -2.04 7.11 11.63
CA ALA A 32 -3.45 6.82 11.36
C ALA A 32 -3.77 5.32 11.32
N GLU A 33 -3.00 4.53 10.58
CA GLU A 33 -3.19 3.06 10.44
C GLU A 33 -1.96 2.28 10.93
N GLY A 34 -1.03 2.94 11.62
CA GLY A 34 0.30 2.41 11.89
C GLY A 34 1.20 2.46 10.65
N ILE A 35 2.45 2.00 10.77
CA ILE A 35 3.46 2.02 9.71
C ILE A 35 3.17 0.90 8.69
N ALA A 36 1.97 0.86 8.12
CA ALA A 36 1.52 -0.17 7.17
C ALA A 36 2.32 -0.18 5.87
N PHE A 37 3.02 0.93 5.58
CA PHE A 37 3.95 1.03 4.45
C PHE A 37 5.31 0.34 4.69
N SER A 38 5.52 -0.29 5.86
CA SER A 38 6.79 -0.94 6.21
C SER A 38 7.11 -2.18 5.36
N THR A 39 6.12 -2.71 4.65
CA THR A 39 6.26 -3.92 3.82
C THR A 39 7.14 -3.67 2.59
N GLY A 40 7.03 -2.51 1.93
CA GLY A 40 7.86 -2.20 0.76
C GLY A 40 7.62 -0.83 0.11
N TRP A 41 8.38 -0.58 -0.97
CA TRP A 41 8.38 0.69 -1.70
C TRP A 41 7.06 0.96 -2.45
N MET A 42 6.43 -0.07 -3.03
CA MET A 42 5.11 0.07 -3.67
C MET A 42 4.05 0.47 -2.65
N GLN A 43 4.07 -0.17 -1.48
CA GLN A 43 3.12 0.09 -0.42
C GLN A 43 3.27 1.49 0.12
N LEU A 44 4.50 2.00 0.27
CA LEU A 44 4.72 3.42 0.56
C LEU A 44 4.03 4.33 -0.47
N ALA A 45 4.22 4.10 -1.76
CA ALA A 45 3.59 4.93 -2.80
C ALA A 45 2.06 4.82 -2.82
N MET A 46 1.50 3.62 -2.60
CA MET A 46 0.05 3.40 -2.50
C MET A 46 -0.52 4.07 -1.25
N THR A 47 0.11 3.92 -0.09
CA THR A 47 -0.25 4.61 1.16
C THR A 47 -0.19 6.14 0.99
N GLN A 48 0.82 6.68 0.30
CA GLN A 48 0.86 8.11 -0.01
C GLN A 48 -0.34 8.56 -0.86
N ARG A 49 -0.84 7.71 -1.77
CA ARG A 49 -2.04 8.01 -2.56
C ARG A 49 -3.33 7.83 -1.78
N TRP A 50 -3.37 6.88 -0.86
CA TRP A 50 -4.49 6.72 0.07
C TRP A 50 -4.75 8.00 0.85
N TYR A 51 -3.70 8.63 1.38
CA TYR A 51 -3.80 9.90 2.11
C TYR A 51 -4.18 11.12 1.26
N LEU A 52 -4.35 10.99 -0.06
CA LEU A 52 -4.98 12.04 -0.87
C LEU A 52 -6.40 12.37 -0.37
N ALA A 53 -7.09 11.43 0.30
CA ALA A 53 -8.37 11.69 0.96
C ALA A 53 -8.29 12.90 1.90
N LEU A 54 -7.15 13.08 2.59
CA LEU A 54 -6.89 14.19 3.50
C LEU A 54 -6.16 15.35 2.80
N LEU A 55 -5.15 15.03 1.99
CA LEU A 55 -4.25 16.03 1.41
C LEU A 55 -4.88 16.82 0.26
N TRP A 56 -5.79 16.22 -0.50
CA TRP A 56 -6.41 16.90 -1.65
C TRP A 56 -7.38 18.03 -1.21
N PRO A 57 -8.30 17.83 -0.23
CA PRO A 57 -9.07 18.93 0.37
C PRO A 57 -8.19 20.03 0.99
N LEU A 58 -7.10 19.63 1.64
CA LEU A 58 -6.15 20.58 2.23
C LEU A 58 -5.52 21.47 1.16
N MET A 59 -5.09 20.90 0.03
CA MET A 59 -4.50 21.66 -1.07
C MET A 59 -5.51 22.53 -1.81
N LEU A 60 -6.76 22.08 -1.97
CA LEU A 60 -7.85 22.92 -2.44
C LEU A 60 -8.02 24.17 -1.56
N ALA A 61 -8.10 23.98 -0.24
CA ALA A 61 -8.27 25.07 0.72
C ALA A 61 -7.05 26.01 0.70
N ALA A 62 -5.83 25.48 0.62
CA ALA A 62 -4.60 26.26 0.51
C ALA A 62 -4.56 27.12 -0.76
N GLY A 63 -4.97 26.56 -1.90
CA GLY A 63 -5.11 27.30 -3.16
C GLY A 63 -6.14 28.42 -3.06
N ALA A 64 -7.33 28.14 -2.52
CA ALA A 64 -8.37 29.16 -2.34
C ALA A 64 -7.94 30.27 -1.38
N TRP A 65 -7.21 29.94 -0.33
CA TRP A 65 -6.63 30.91 0.59
C TRP A 65 -5.58 31.80 -0.08
N GLN A 66 -4.69 31.21 -0.89
CA GLN A 66 -3.67 31.95 -1.63
C GLN A 66 -4.29 32.97 -2.59
N ALA A 67 -5.37 32.61 -3.30
CA ALA A 67 -6.07 33.52 -4.20
C ALA A 67 -6.70 34.73 -3.48
N ARG A 68 -7.07 34.58 -2.19
CA ARG A 68 -7.66 35.67 -1.39
C ARG A 68 -6.65 36.78 -1.04
N ARG A 69 -5.35 36.47 -0.99
CA ARG A 69 -4.30 37.44 -0.63
C ARG A 69 -4.37 38.69 -1.49
N GLU A 70 -4.52 38.49 -2.78
CA GLU A 70 -4.61 39.55 -3.79
C GLU A 70 -5.79 40.49 -3.54
N HIS A 71 -6.96 39.93 -3.20
CA HIS A 71 -8.15 40.70 -2.87
C HIS A 71 -8.03 41.45 -1.54
N ARG A 72 -7.39 40.86 -0.51
CA ARG A 72 -7.17 41.59 0.77
C ARG A 72 -6.26 42.81 0.60
N SER A 73 -5.30 42.74 -0.31
CA SER A 73 -4.36 43.82 -0.55
C SER A 73 -4.91 44.93 -1.45
N ASN A 74 -6.15 44.81 -1.98
CA ASN A 74 -6.81 45.78 -2.87
C ASN A 74 -5.93 46.26 -4.05
N VAL A 75 -5.02 45.42 -4.51
CA VAL A 75 -4.06 45.72 -5.59
C VAL A 75 -4.67 45.52 -6.98
N GLY A 76 -5.94 45.13 -7.06
CA GLY A 76 -6.65 44.86 -8.31
C GLY A 76 -6.64 46.03 -9.30
N GLU A 77 -6.81 47.27 -8.84
CA GLU A 77 -6.76 48.47 -9.69
C GLU A 77 -5.34 48.79 -10.18
N LEU A 78 -4.33 48.55 -9.31
CA LEU A 78 -2.92 48.70 -9.65
C LEU A 78 -2.51 47.70 -10.75
N PHE A 79 -3.06 46.49 -10.68
CA PHE A 79 -2.86 45.48 -11.68
C PHE A 79 -3.68 45.75 -12.95
N ALA A 80 -4.92 46.24 -12.85
CA ALA A 80 -5.72 46.61 -14.01
C ALA A 80 -5.04 47.69 -14.87
N SER A 81 -4.30 48.61 -14.25
CA SER A 81 -3.55 49.68 -14.93
C SER A 81 -2.17 49.26 -15.46
N THR A 82 -1.67 48.08 -15.09
CA THR A 82 -0.40 47.57 -15.61
C THR A 82 -0.61 46.93 -17.00
N PRO A 83 0.22 47.21 -18.03
CA PRO A 83 0.01 46.70 -19.39
C PRO A 83 0.35 45.20 -19.62
N ARG A 84 0.59 44.42 -18.56
CA ARG A 84 0.98 43.01 -18.71
C ARG A 84 -0.24 42.10 -18.97
N PRO A 85 -0.18 41.16 -19.93
CA PRO A 85 -1.25 40.22 -20.18
C PRO A 85 -1.47 39.30 -18.97
N VAL A 86 -2.74 38.95 -18.69
CA VAL A 86 -3.18 38.17 -17.52
C VAL A 86 -2.42 36.84 -17.34
N PRO A 87 -2.16 36.04 -18.40
CA PRO A 87 -1.43 34.77 -18.26
C PRO A 87 -0.03 34.95 -17.68
N GLN A 88 0.69 36.01 -18.05
CA GLN A 88 2.06 36.26 -17.56
C GLN A 88 2.12 36.59 -16.07
N ARG A 89 0.99 36.99 -15.47
CA ARG A 89 0.90 37.30 -14.03
C ARG A 89 0.53 36.09 -13.19
N VAL A 90 -0.22 35.17 -13.79
CA VAL A 90 -0.75 33.97 -13.14
C VAL A 90 0.30 32.85 -13.09
N VAL A 91 1.12 32.72 -14.14
CA VAL A 91 2.14 31.67 -14.25
C VAL A 91 3.09 31.58 -13.04
N PRO A 92 3.64 32.69 -12.49
CA PRO A 92 4.51 32.61 -11.32
C PRO A 92 3.82 31.99 -10.09
N THR A 93 2.55 32.31 -9.84
CA THR A 93 1.79 31.77 -8.70
C THR A 93 1.47 30.29 -8.91
N LEU A 94 1.04 29.90 -10.11
CA LEU A 94 0.82 28.49 -10.46
C LEU A 94 2.10 27.67 -10.29
N GLY A 95 3.23 28.19 -10.79
CA GLY A 95 4.54 27.57 -10.67
C GLY A 95 5.02 27.46 -9.22
N ALA A 96 4.86 28.52 -8.41
CA ALA A 96 5.24 28.49 -7.00
C ALA A 96 4.42 27.47 -6.20
N MET A 97 3.11 27.39 -6.42
CA MET A 97 2.24 26.40 -5.77
C MET A 97 2.57 24.97 -6.23
N ALA A 98 2.81 24.76 -7.53
CA ALA A 98 3.20 23.45 -8.04
C ALA A 98 4.53 22.97 -7.43
N ILE A 99 5.55 23.83 -7.39
CA ILE A 99 6.84 23.52 -6.76
C ILE A 99 6.67 23.19 -5.28
N ALA A 100 5.87 23.97 -4.55
CA ALA A 100 5.60 23.73 -3.14
C ALA A 100 4.88 22.40 -2.88
N VAL A 101 3.86 22.08 -3.68
CA VAL A 101 3.11 20.82 -3.59
C VAL A 101 4.04 19.64 -3.88
N VAL A 102 4.82 19.70 -4.96
CA VAL A 102 5.82 18.67 -5.32
C VAL A 102 6.80 18.49 -4.17
N ALA A 103 7.39 19.57 -3.67
CA ALA A 103 8.37 19.52 -2.59
C ALA A 103 7.77 18.91 -1.31
N GLY A 104 6.57 19.34 -0.90
CA GLY A 104 5.91 18.80 0.29
C GLY A 104 5.61 17.31 0.17
N TYR A 105 5.15 16.87 -1.01
CA TYR A 105 4.73 15.48 -1.22
C TYR A 105 5.94 14.55 -1.33
N LEU A 106 7.01 15.03 -1.97
CA LEU A 106 8.29 14.33 -1.97
C LEU A 106 8.90 14.27 -0.56
N VAL A 107 8.80 15.33 0.27
CA VAL A 107 9.26 15.28 1.66
C VAL A 107 8.48 14.24 2.47
N MET A 108 7.16 14.16 2.31
CA MET A 108 6.34 13.09 2.91
C MET A 108 6.85 11.70 2.48
N GLY A 109 7.10 11.51 1.18
CA GLY A 109 7.62 10.23 0.66
C GLY A 109 9.02 9.92 1.17
N LEU A 110 9.90 10.91 1.23
CA LEU A 110 11.26 10.79 1.77
C LEU A 110 11.26 10.46 3.27
N ALA A 111 10.30 10.98 4.04
CA ALA A 111 10.15 10.62 5.45
C ALA A 111 9.85 9.12 5.59
N GLY A 112 8.88 8.60 4.81
CA GLY A 112 8.58 7.17 4.78
C GLY A 112 9.71 6.32 4.23
N ALA A 113 10.35 6.76 3.15
CA ALA A 113 11.50 6.11 2.55
C ALA A 113 12.66 5.96 3.55
N ALA A 114 12.93 7.00 4.35
CA ALA A 114 13.97 6.95 5.39
C ALA A 114 13.70 5.88 6.45
N TRP A 115 12.43 5.50 6.67
CA TRP A 115 12.05 4.43 7.59
C TRP A 115 12.32 3.03 7.02
N ILE A 116 12.07 2.82 5.72
CA ILE A 116 12.16 1.50 5.07
C ILE A 116 13.44 1.28 4.26
N PHE A 117 14.30 2.29 4.11
CA PHE A 117 15.48 2.24 3.23
C PHE A 117 16.42 1.06 3.51
N GLY A 118 16.52 0.63 4.77
CA GLY A 118 17.36 -0.51 5.18
C GLY A 118 16.66 -1.87 5.09
N THR A 119 15.33 -1.90 4.99
CA THR A 119 14.51 -3.12 5.14
C THR A 119 13.73 -3.50 3.89
N ALA A 120 13.46 -2.56 2.99
CA ALA A 120 12.79 -2.80 1.71
C ALA A 120 13.79 -2.99 0.56
N GLY A 121 13.72 -4.13 -0.14
CA GLY A 121 14.66 -4.47 -1.22
C GLY A 121 14.22 -4.06 -2.61
N TYR A 122 12.98 -4.40 -2.98
CA TYR A 122 12.49 -4.25 -4.35
C TYR A 122 11.86 -2.87 -4.62
N LEU A 123 12.47 -2.08 -5.51
CA LEU A 123 11.99 -0.76 -5.93
C LEU A 123 11.62 -0.76 -7.43
N PRO A 124 10.36 -1.09 -7.78
CA PRO A 124 9.89 -1.05 -9.17
C PRO A 124 9.73 0.39 -9.68
N VAL A 125 9.81 0.60 -11.00
CA VAL A 125 9.71 1.94 -11.62
C VAL A 125 8.31 2.54 -11.43
N GLU A 126 7.31 1.67 -11.31
CA GLU A 126 5.91 1.96 -11.06
C GLU A 126 5.73 2.82 -9.80
N VAL A 127 6.58 2.68 -8.78
CA VAL A 127 6.60 3.54 -7.57
C VAL A 127 6.69 5.01 -7.94
N PHE A 128 7.55 5.37 -8.89
CA PHE A 128 7.71 6.75 -9.34
C PHE A 128 6.50 7.24 -10.13
N VAL A 129 5.90 6.35 -10.94
CA VAL A 129 4.68 6.66 -11.70
C VAL A 129 3.52 6.93 -10.74
N VAL A 130 3.30 6.04 -9.78
CA VAL A 130 2.26 6.14 -8.75
C VAL A 130 2.42 7.43 -7.95
N THR A 131 3.64 7.75 -7.51
CA THR A 131 3.96 9.00 -6.80
C THR A 131 3.72 10.24 -7.67
N ALA A 132 4.06 10.17 -8.97
CA ALA A 132 3.83 11.26 -9.91
C ALA A 132 2.33 11.55 -10.11
N VAL A 133 1.48 10.52 -10.18
CA VAL A 133 0.01 10.70 -10.25
C VAL A 133 -0.52 11.38 -9.00
N GLY A 134 -0.07 10.96 -7.80
CA GLY A 134 -0.44 11.61 -6.55
C GLY A 134 -0.03 13.09 -6.49
N THR A 135 1.17 13.38 -6.99
CA THR A 135 1.68 14.76 -7.11
C THR A 135 0.82 15.60 -8.07
N LEU A 136 0.48 15.05 -9.24
CA LEU A 136 -0.37 15.71 -10.23
C LEU A 136 -1.78 15.99 -9.66
N ALA A 137 -2.33 15.06 -8.88
CA ALA A 137 -3.62 15.23 -8.21
C ALA A 137 -3.62 16.44 -7.26
N LEU A 138 -2.55 16.59 -6.47
CA LEU A 138 -2.39 17.71 -5.53
C LEU A 138 -2.12 19.04 -6.24
N ILE A 139 -1.40 19.02 -7.38
CA ILE A 139 -1.23 20.21 -8.22
C ILE A 139 -2.60 20.66 -8.76
N ALA A 140 -3.37 19.73 -9.34
CA ALA A 140 -4.71 19.99 -9.83
C ALA A 140 -5.63 20.56 -8.73
N ALA A 141 -5.58 19.98 -7.52
CA ALA A 141 -6.30 20.48 -6.34
C ALA A 141 -5.91 21.93 -6.01
N SER A 142 -4.60 22.21 -5.89
CA SER A 142 -4.13 23.55 -5.53
C SER A 142 -4.53 24.61 -6.56
N TRP A 143 -4.47 24.27 -7.85
CA TRP A 143 -4.85 25.17 -8.93
C TRP A 143 -6.35 25.38 -9.01
N LEU A 144 -7.14 24.33 -8.78
CA LEU A 144 -8.60 24.43 -8.70
C LEU A 144 -9.01 25.32 -7.53
N GLY A 145 -8.36 25.15 -6.38
CA GLY A 145 -8.50 26.03 -5.22
C GLY A 145 -8.23 27.49 -5.57
N LEU A 146 -7.11 27.78 -6.24
CA LEU A 146 -6.76 29.13 -6.72
C LEU A 146 -7.87 29.72 -7.60
N ALA A 147 -8.37 28.93 -8.56
CA ALA A 147 -9.44 29.35 -9.46
C ALA A 147 -10.73 29.69 -8.70
N VAL A 148 -11.17 28.82 -7.79
CA VAL A 148 -12.38 29.05 -6.99
C VAL A 148 -12.22 30.23 -6.04
N GLY A 149 -11.07 30.36 -5.37
CA GLY A 149 -10.78 31.49 -4.48
C GLY A 149 -10.75 32.84 -5.21
N ARG A 150 -10.36 32.85 -6.49
CA ARG A 150 -10.45 34.05 -7.35
C ARG A 150 -11.89 34.41 -7.71
N LEU A 151 -12.74 33.41 -7.95
CA LEU A 151 -14.16 33.62 -8.30
C LEU A 151 -15.02 34.01 -7.10
N LEU A 152 -14.67 33.53 -5.91
CA LEU A 152 -15.40 33.73 -4.67
C LEU A 152 -14.45 34.27 -3.58
N PRO A 153 -14.12 35.57 -3.56
CA PRO A 153 -13.13 36.14 -2.65
C PRO A 153 -13.66 36.35 -1.21
N SER A 154 -14.24 35.31 -0.60
CA SER A 154 -14.77 35.33 0.77
C SER A 154 -13.80 34.65 1.76
N PRO A 155 -13.77 35.08 3.04
CA PRO A 155 -13.08 34.33 4.10
C PRO A 155 -13.53 32.88 4.23
N VAL A 156 -14.79 32.59 3.92
CA VAL A 156 -15.39 31.27 4.09
C VAL A 156 -15.06 30.33 2.92
N THR A 157 -14.57 30.85 1.78
CA THR A 157 -14.31 30.05 0.58
C THR A 157 -13.27 28.96 0.83
N ALA A 158 -12.17 29.25 1.52
CA ALA A 158 -11.12 28.26 1.77
C ALA A 158 -11.63 27.04 2.57
N PRO A 159 -12.25 27.20 3.76
CA PRO A 159 -12.81 26.06 4.48
C PRO A 159 -13.98 25.40 3.75
N ALA A 160 -14.87 26.18 3.10
CA ALA A 160 -16.01 25.62 2.38
C ALA A 160 -15.58 24.74 1.19
N VAL A 161 -14.57 25.17 0.41
CA VAL A 161 -14.04 24.38 -0.71
C VAL A 161 -13.29 23.15 -0.22
N GLY A 162 -12.59 23.23 0.92
CA GLY A 162 -12.00 22.05 1.57
C GLY A 162 -13.07 21.01 1.94
N VAL A 163 -14.12 21.43 2.66
CA VAL A 163 -15.22 20.52 3.06
C VAL A 163 -15.96 19.97 1.85
N ALA A 164 -16.27 20.80 0.86
CA ALA A 164 -16.91 20.37 -0.38
C ALA A 164 -16.03 19.38 -1.17
N GLY A 165 -14.71 19.62 -1.21
CA GLY A 165 -13.75 18.74 -1.85
C GLY A 165 -13.66 17.37 -1.17
N LEU A 166 -13.64 17.35 0.16
CA LEU A 166 -13.71 16.10 0.94
C LEU A 166 -15.02 15.36 0.67
N GLY A 167 -16.15 16.07 0.71
CA GLY A 167 -17.45 15.50 0.39
C GLY A 167 -17.50 14.90 -1.02
N LEU A 168 -16.93 15.58 -2.02
CA LEU A 168 -16.83 15.08 -3.39
C LEU A 168 -15.99 13.80 -3.47
N LEU A 169 -14.83 13.77 -2.83
CA LEU A 169 -13.94 12.61 -2.83
C LEU A 169 -14.56 11.37 -2.18
N LEU A 170 -15.36 11.56 -1.13
CA LEU A 170 -16.05 10.47 -0.44
C LEU A 170 -17.31 10.00 -1.21
N THR A 171 -18.01 10.93 -1.88
CA THR A 171 -19.26 10.61 -2.58
C THR A 171 -19.07 10.07 -3.99
N VAL A 172 -18.02 10.48 -4.72
CA VAL A 172 -17.76 10.00 -6.08
C VAL A 172 -17.61 8.48 -6.13
N PRO A 173 -16.73 7.84 -5.33
CA PRO A 173 -16.61 6.39 -5.32
C PRO A 173 -17.92 5.69 -4.95
N PHE A 174 -18.71 6.28 -4.04
CA PHE A 174 -20.02 5.74 -3.66
C PHE A 174 -21.02 5.80 -4.82
N ALA A 175 -21.10 6.92 -5.52
CA ALA A 175 -22.00 7.13 -6.65
C ALA A 175 -21.60 6.29 -7.88
N THR A 176 -20.30 6.02 -8.06
CA THR A 176 -19.78 5.22 -9.17
C THR A 176 -19.58 3.75 -8.82
N ARG A 177 -20.00 3.27 -7.63
CA ARG A 177 -19.95 1.84 -7.26
C ARG A 177 -20.44 0.86 -8.33
N PRO A 178 -21.56 1.07 -9.06
CA PRO A 178 -21.99 0.11 -10.08
C PRO A 178 -21.01 0.00 -11.27
N LEU A 179 -20.14 0.98 -11.44
CA LEU A 179 -19.11 1.06 -12.48
C LEU A 179 -17.75 1.32 -11.79
N GLY A 180 -17.25 0.33 -11.06
CA GLY A 180 -16.03 0.45 -10.23
C GLY A 180 -14.82 1.03 -10.98
N TRP A 181 -14.66 0.69 -12.25
CA TRP A 181 -13.63 1.26 -13.13
C TRP A 181 -13.71 2.79 -13.30
N LEU A 182 -14.92 3.39 -13.27
CA LEU A 182 -15.08 4.86 -13.26
C LEU A 182 -14.63 5.48 -11.95
N ALA A 183 -14.89 4.81 -10.82
CA ALA A 183 -14.40 5.23 -9.51
C ALA A 183 -12.87 5.33 -9.53
N LEU A 184 -12.22 4.32 -10.14
CA LEU A 184 -10.77 4.21 -10.24
C LEU A 184 -10.15 5.31 -11.13
N ILE A 185 -10.83 5.74 -12.20
CA ILE A 185 -10.39 6.89 -13.02
C ILE A 185 -10.50 8.20 -12.21
N LEU A 186 -11.68 8.46 -11.65
CA LEU A 186 -12.01 9.78 -11.10
C LEU A 186 -11.41 10.02 -9.72
N SER A 187 -11.15 8.95 -8.97
CA SER A 187 -10.61 9.00 -7.62
C SER A 187 -9.27 8.27 -7.53
N PRO A 188 -8.14 9.01 -7.53
CA PRO A 188 -6.80 8.42 -7.54
C PRO A 188 -6.42 7.72 -6.22
N MET A 189 -7.31 7.67 -5.21
CA MET A 189 -7.13 6.97 -3.93
C MET A 189 -7.87 5.63 -3.85
N VAL A 190 -8.80 5.35 -4.77
CA VAL A 190 -9.58 4.09 -4.77
C VAL A 190 -8.64 2.92 -5.01
N GLU A 191 -8.83 1.82 -4.27
CA GLU A 191 -8.00 0.60 -4.31
C GLU A 191 -6.53 0.82 -3.89
N MET A 192 -6.20 1.95 -3.23
CA MET A 192 -4.83 2.21 -2.73
C MET A 192 -4.61 1.75 -1.27
N ASN A 193 -5.65 1.23 -0.60
CA ASN A 193 -5.60 0.68 0.76
C ASN A 193 -5.67 -0.85 0.74
N VAL A 194 -4.91 -1.48 -0.16
CA VAL A 194 -4.89 -2.95 -0.26
C VAL A 194 -3.56 -3.43 0.31
N PRO A 195 -3.55 -4.16 1.43
CA PRO A 195 -2.34 -4.74 2.01
C PRO A 195 -2.07 -6.10 1.34
N ASP A 196 -1.47 -6.09 0.15
CA ASP A 196 -0.86 -7.28 -0.45
C ASP A 196 0.57 -6.93 -0.88
N ASP A 197 1.57 -7.64 -0.36
CA ASP A 197 2.99 -7.36 -0.58
C ASP A 197 3.41 -7.43 -2.06
N TYR A 198 2.60 -8.09 -2.89
CA TYR A 198 2.84 -8.23 -4.33
C TYR A 198 1.94 -7.31 -5.17
N ALA A 199 1.09 -6.50 -4.54
CA ALA A 199 0.21 -5.58 -5.24
C ALA A 199 0.99 -4.58 -6.09
N THR A 200 0.45 -4.25 -7.25
CA THR A 200 0.98 -3.21 -8.12
C THR A 200 -0.12 -2.38 -8.74
N VAL A 201 0.23 -1.21 -9.27
CA VAL A 201 -0.73 -0.33 -9.94
C VAL A 201 -0.50 -0.42 -11.45
N PRO A 202 -1.42 -1.01 -12.23
CA PRO A 202 -1.25 -1.13 -13.67
C PRO A 202 -1.02 0.22 -14.34
N GLY A 203 -0.05 0.29 -15.26
CA GLY A 203 0.30 1.53 -15.95
C GLY A 203 -0.88 2.21 -16.66
N ARG A 204 -1.86 1.43 -17.14
CA ARG A 204 -3.10 1.96 -17.76
C ARG A 204 -3.95 2.76 -16.79
N VAL A 205 -4.05 2.32 -15.52
CA VAL A 205 -4.78 3.03 -14.47
C VAL A 205 -4.11 4.37 -14.19
N SER A 206 -2.79 4.35 -14.00
CA SER A 206 -2.00 5.57 -13.80
C SER A 206 -2.07 6.53 -14.98
N ALA A 207 -2.10 6.02 -16.22
CA ALA A 207 -2.26 6.82 -17.43
C ALA A 207 -3.67 7.47 -17.51
N ALA A 208 -4.73 6.71 -17.27
CA ALA A 208 -6.10 7.22 -17.28
C ALA A 208 -6.30 8.31 -16.21
N GLN A 209 -5.82 8.07 -15.00
CA GLN A 209 -5.86 9.06 -13.92
C GLN A 209 -5.03 10.30 -14.27
N SER A 210 -3.85 10.13 -14.87
CA SER A 210 -3.02 11.26 -15.30
C SER A 210 -3.71 12.12 -16.35
N LEU A 211 -4.41 11.52 -17.32
CA LEU A 211 -5.15 12.24 -18.37
C LEU A 211 -6.29 13.08 -17.77
N TRP A 212 -7.08 12.49 -16.87
CA TRP A 212 -8.13 13.18 -16.14
C TRP A 212 -7.58 14.35 -15.31
N LEU A 213 -6.55 14.09 -14.50
CA LEU A 213 -5.98 15.09 -13.60
C LEU A 213 -5.24 16.20 -14.36
N ALA A 214 -4.59 15.89 -15.48
CA ALA A 214 -4.00 16.88 -16.36
C ALA A 214 -5.07 17.78 -16.99
N GLY A 215 -6.18 17.19 -17.46
CA GLY A 215 -7.35 17.93 -17.93
C GLY A 215 -7.90 18.88 -16.87
N LEU A 216 -8.03 18.40 -15.62
CA LEU A 216 -8.46 19.19 -14.47
C LEU A 216 -7.48 20.33 -14.15
N ALA A 217 -6.18 20.07 -14.15
CA ALA A 217 -5.16 21.08 -13.88
C ALA A 217 -5.15 22.17 -14.96
N VAL A 218 -5.22 21.80 -16.24
CA VAL A 218 -5.28 22.75 -17.37
C VAL A 218 -6.55 23.60 -17.26
N ALA A 219 -7.70 22.98 -17.00
CA ALA A 219 -8.95 23.69 -16.79
C ALA A 219 -8.88 24.68 -15.64
N ALA A 220 -8.32 24.28 -14.49
CA ALA A 220 -8.14 25.15 -13.35
C ALA A 220 -7.21 26.34 -13.64
N ALA A 221 -6.11 26.10 -14.35
CA ALA A 221 -5.19 27.16 -14.78
C ALA A 221 -5.86 28.16 -15.74
N LEU A 222 -6.63 27.66 -16.72
CA LEU A 222 -7.40 28.50 -17.64
C LEU A 222 -8.48 29.29 -16.91
N LEU A 223 -9.19 28.66 -15.97
CA LEU A 223 -10.22 29.30 -15.17
C LEU A 223 -9.63 30.41 -14.29
N PHE A 224 -8.49 30.17 -13.67
CA PHE A 224 -7.77 31.16 -12.86
C PHE A 224 -7.25 32.33 -13.72
N ALA A 225 -6.87 32.09 -14.97
CA ALA A 225 -6.46 33.12 -15.93
C ALA A 225 -7.63 33.84 -16.63
N SER A 226 -8.87 33.37 -16.46
CA SER A 226 -10.03 33.90 -17.18
C SER A 226 -10.59 35.19 -16.57
N ASN A 227 -11.04 36.11 -17.44
CA ASN A 227 -11.68 37.37 -17.06
C ASN A 227 -13.15 37.49 -17.49
N GLY A 228 -13.68 36.58 -18.32
CA GLY A 228 -15.03 36.67 -18.88
C GLY A 228 -15.78 35.35 -18.84
N TRP A 229 -17.11 35.40 -18.90
CA TRP A 229 -17.97 34.20 -18.83
C TRP A 229 -17.66 33.19 -19.94
N ARG A 230 -17.46 33.64 -21.18
CA ARG A 230 -17.17 32.75 -22.31
C ARG A 230 -15.88 31.94 -22.12
N SER A 231 -14.82 32.58 -21.60
CA SER A 231 -13.57 31.87 -21.32
C SER A 231 -13.67 30.95 -20.09
N ARG A 232 -14.54 31.28 -19.12
CA ARG A 232 -14.85 30.38 -18.00
C ARG A 232 -15.55 29.11 -18.47
N VAL A 233 -16.54 29.23 -19.36
CA VAL A 233 -17.23 28.08 -19.95
C VAL A 233 -16.27 27.25 -20.79
N ALA A 234 -15.44 27.91 -21.62
CA ALA A 234 -14.42 27.22 -22.43
C ALA A 234 -13.39 26.48 -21.57
N ALA A 235 -13.11 26.92 -20.34
CA ALA A 235 -12.20 26.25 -19.41
C ALA A 235 -12.72 24.89 -18.93
N VAL A 236 -13.98 24.52 -19.18
CA VAL A 236 -14.51 23.18 -18.91
C VAL A 236 -14.06 22.17 -19.96
N LEU A 237 -13.72 22.61 -21.18
CA LEU A 237 -13.35 21.73 -22.29
C LEU A 237 -12.19 20.76 -21.97
N PRO A 238 -11.07 21.19 -21.35
CA PRO A 238 -9.97 20.28 -21.01
C PRO A 238 -10.38 19.18 -20.02
N VAL A 239 -11.34 19.46 -19.12
CA VAL A 239 -11.89 18.47 -18.18
C VAL A 239 -12.61 17.38 -18.96
N VAL A 240 -13.51 17.77 -19.88
CA VAL A 240 -14.29 16.84 -20.71
C VAL A 240 -13.38 15.99 -21.58
N VAL A 241 -12.39 16.62 -22.23
CA VAL A 241 -11.40 15.90 -23.04
C VAL A 241 -10.58 14.94 -22.18
N GLY A 242 -10.14 15.36 -21.00
CA GLY A 242 -9.39 14.52 -20.06
C GLY A 242 -10.18 13.28 -19.62
N VAL A 243 -11.46 13.43 -19.26
CA VAL A 243 -12.34 12.28 -18.95
C VAL A 243 -12.50 11.38 -20.16
N ALA A 244 -12.82 11.94 -21.33
CA ALA A 244 -13.06 11.15 -22.53
C ALA A 244 -11.83 10.29 -22.88
N LEU A 245 -10.63 10.88 -22.83
CA LEU A 245 -9.38 10.16 -23.04
C LEU A 245 -9.12 9.12 -21.95
N ALA A 246 -9.35 9.46 -20.68
CA ALA A 246 -9.18 8.53 -19.57
C ALA A 246 -10.10 7.29 -19.72
N VAL A 247 -11.36 7.50 -20.09
CA VAL A 247 -12.32 6.42 -20.37
C VAL A 247 -11.85 5.54 -21.52
N THR A 248 -11.25 6.11 -22.58
CA THR A 248 -10.75 5.31 -23.72
C THR A 248 -9.55 4.42 -23.37
N VAL A 249 -8.73 4.83 -22.40
CA VAL A 249 -7.52 4.10 -21.97
C VAL A 249 -7.83 3.06 -20.89
N MET A 250 -8.84 3.33 -20.05
CA MET A 250 -9.17 2.51 -18.89
C MET A 250 -9.76 1.15 -19.33
N PRO A 251 -9.19 0.02 -18.88
CA PRO A 251 -9.85 -1.27 -18.99
C PRO A 251 -11.15 -1.21 -18.19
N HIS A 252 -12.28 -1.56 -18.80
CA HIS A 252 -13.61 -1.45 -18.19
C HIS A 252 -13.88 -2.63 -17.23
N GLU A 253 -12.88 -2.95 -16.41
CA GLU A 253 -12.83 -4.07 -15.48
C GLU A 253 -12.88 -3.50 -14.05
N ASN A 254 -13.63 -4.15 -13.18
CA ASN A 254 -13.65 -3.80 -11.76
C ASN A 254 -12.49 -4.46 -11.03
N ARG A 255 -12.04 -3.90 -9.89
CA ARG A 255 -10.97 -4.46 -9.04
C ARG A 255 -9.61 -4.58 -9.73
N LEU A 256 -9.38 -3.78 -10.77
CA LEU A 256 -8.19 -3.89 -11.60
C LEU A 256 -6.88 -3.65 -10.84
N VAL A 257 -6.87 -2.80 -9.80
CA VAL A 257 -5.68 -2.63 -8.96
C VAL A 257 -5.62 -3.70 -7.88
N THR A 258 -6.76 -4.06 -7.28
CA THR A 258 -6.82 -5.11 -6.25
C THR A 258 -6.33 -6.46 -6.76
N ASP A 259 -6.63 -6.80 -8.01
CA ASP A 259 -6.27 -8.10 -8.59
C ASP A 259 -4.92 -8.02 -9.37
N ALA A 260 -4.26 -6.86 -9.38
CA ALA A 260 -2.98 -6.67 -10.07
C ALA A 260 -1.80 -7.08 -9.20
N VAL A 261 -1.09 -8.10 -9.66
CA VAL A 261 0.09 -8.67 -9.00
C VAL A 261 1.34 -8.42 -9.84
N ASP A 262 2.43 -7.98 -9.20
CA ASP A 262 3.73 -7.86 -9.84
C ASP A 262 4.43 -9.23 -9.87
N PRO A 263 4.61 -9.85 -11.06
CA PRO A 263 5.29 -11.14 -11.16
C PRO A 263 6.75 -11.07 -10.71
N VAL A 264 7.40 -9.92 -10.90
CA VAL A 264 8.82 -9.70 -10.56
C VAL A 264 9.00 -9.58 -9.05
N ALA A 265 8.00 -9.03 -8.35
CA ALA A 265 7.99 -8.98 -6.88
C ALA A 265 7.90 -10.39 -6.25
N ARG A 266 7.19 -11.32 -6.92
CA ARG A 266 7.02 -12.71 -6.48
C ARG A 266 8.18 -13.64 -6.82
N GLU A 267 9.09 -13.24 -7.71
CA GLU A 267 10.25 -14.06 -8.06
C GLU A 267 11.05 -14.44 -6.81
N LEU A 268 11.32 -15.74 -6.64
CA LEU A 268 12.04 -16.25 -5.48
C LEU A 268 13.53 -15.94 -5.58
N VAL A 269 14.09 -15.46 -4.46
CA VAL A 269 15.51 -15.20 -4.24
C VAL A 269 15.97 -16.09 -3.09
N CYS A 270 16.92 -16.97 -3.37
CA CYS A 270 17.39 -17.99 -2.44
C CYS A 270 18.69 -17.61 -1.75
N ALA A 271 18.85 -18.02 -0.49
CA ALA A 271 20.09 -17.90 0.25
C ALA A 271 21.15 -18.86 -0.29
N GLU A 272 22.43 -18.49 -0.20
CA GLU A 272 23.52 -19.36 -0.59
C GLU A 272 23.65 -20.57 0.36
N GLY A 273 23.86 -21.76 -0.21
CA GLY A 273 24.10 -23.00 0.51
C GLY A 273 22.84 -23.87 0.72
N GLU A 274 23.07 -25.09 1.20
CA GLU A 274 22.02 -26.08 1.48
C GLU A 274 21.75 -26.18 3.00
N PRO A 275 20.50 -26.39 3.44
CA PRO A 275 19.27 -26.45 2.64
C PRO A 275 18.87 -25.10 2.01
N GLN A 276 18.21 -25.13 0.85
CA GLN A 276 17.69 -23.95 0.16
C GLN A 276 16.59 -23.26 0.97
N VAL A 277 16.75 -21.95 1.18
CA VAL A 277 15.75 -21.07 1.79
C VAL A 277 15.55 -19.89 0.86
N CYS A 278 14.34 -19.73 0.35
CA CYS A 278 14.02 -18.67 -0.61
C CYS A 278 12.93 -17.75 -0.08
N VAL A 279 13.05 -16.46 -0.36
CA VAL A 279 12.01 -15.46 -0.10
C VAL A 279 11.64 -14.79 -1.41
N SER A 280 10.49 -14.14 -1.49
CA SER A 280 10.15 -13.33 -2.65
C SER A 280 11.11 -12.14 -2.79
N ARG A 281 11.23 -11.60 -4.01
CA ARG A 281 12.11 -10.46 -4.28
C ARG A 281 11.73 -9.24 -3.45
N VAL A 282 10.44 -9.02 -3.16
CA VAL A 282 10.02 -7.92 -2.27
C VAL A 282 10.55 -8.09 -0.85
N HIS A 283 10.72 -9.33 -0.38
CA HIS A 283 11.24 -9.68 0.94
C HIS A 283 12.75 -10.01 0.98
N GLU A 284 13.51 -9.75 -0.11
CA GLU A 284 14.93 -10.15 -0.21
C GLU A 284 15.81 -9.67 0.97
N LYS A 285 15.54 -8.48 1.53
CA LYS A 285 16.32 -7.90 2.63
C LYS A 285 16.07 -8.58 3.97
N ARG A 286 14.99 -9.37 4.07
CA ARG A 286 14.61 -10.13 5.25
C ARG A 286 15.16 -11.56 5.21
N LEU A 287 15.70 -11.99 4.07
CA LEU A 287 16.31 -13.31 3.90
C LEU A 287 17.34 -13.67 5.00
N PRO A 288 18.25 -12.76 5.44
CA PRO A 288 19.18 -13.08 6.52
C PRO A 288 18.51 -13.39 7.86
N GLU A 289 17.34 -12.81 8.13
CA GLU A 289 16.59 -13.04 9.36
C GLU A 289 15.83 -14.38 9.36
N VAL A 290 15.48 -14.87 8.17
CA VAL A 290 14.74 -16.12 7.95
C VAL A 290 15.69 -17.33 7.83
N THR A 291 16.86 -17.14 7.21
CA THR A 291 17.72 -18.25 6.75
C THR A 291 18.15 -19.19 7.88
N ALA A 292 18.67 -18.66 8.99
CA ALA A 292 19.16 -19.51 10.08
C ALA A 292 18.03 -20.28 10.79
N PRO A 293 16.92 -19.64 11.24
CA PRO A 293 15.79 -20.36 11.83
C PRO A 293 15.16 -21.39 10.88
N ALA A 294 15.02 -21.07 9.59
CA ALA A 294 14.46 -21.99 8.61
C ALA A 294 15.34 -23.24 8.40
N ARG A 295 16.67 -23.07 8.35
CA ARG A 295 17.60 -24.20 8.26
C ARG A 295 17.60 -25.07 9.51
N GLU A 296 17.47 -24.47 10.68
CA GLU A 296 17.31 -25.19 11.94
C GLU A 296 16.02 -26.01 11.95
N ALA A 297 14.90 -25.42 11.51
CA ALA A 297 13.63 -26.12 11.36
C ALA A 297 13.74 -27.33 10.40
N LEU A 298 14.37 -27.15 9.23
CA LEU A 298 14.62 -28.25 8.31
C LEU A 298 15.52 -29.34 8.92
N ALA A 299 16.48 -28.98 9.76
CA ALA A 299 17.31 -29.95 10.47
C ALA A 299 16.50 -30.78 11.50
N LEU A 300 15.53 -30.17 12.18
CA LEU A 300 14.60 -30.89 13.07
C LEU A 300 13.69 -31.84 12.28
N LEU A 301 13.23 -31.42 11.11
CA LEU A 301 12.36 -32.22 10.25
C LEU A 301 13.05 -33.46 9.67
N LYS A 302 14.39 -33.49 9.57
CA LYS A 302 15.15 -34.68 9.12
C LYS A 302 14.93 -35.94 9.96
N LYS A 303 14.35 -35.82 11.15
CA LYS A 303 13.94 -36.97 11.99
C LYS A 303 12.80 -37.77 11.35
N LEU A 304 12.06 -37.16 10.42
CA LEU A 304 10.93 -37.79 9.73
C LEU A 304 11.37 -38.45 8.42
N PRO A 305 10.69 -39.53 7.98
CA PRO A 305 10.84 -40.04 6.63
C PRO A 305 10.35 -39.01 5.60
N ASP A 306 11.01 -38.97 4.44
CA ASP A 306 10.72 -38.05 3.33
C ASP A 306 10.66 -36.57 3.74
N ALA A 307 11.51 -36.17 4.70
CA ALA A 307 11.56 -34.81 5.23
C ALA A 307 11.75 -33.76 4.12
N PRO A 308 11.10 -32.59 4.23
CA PRO A 308 11.33 -31.50 3.30
C PRO A 308 12.79 -31.06 3.36
N THR A 309 13.30 -30.63 2.21
CA THR A 309 14.69 -30.19 2.04
C THR A 309 14.79 -28.72 1.66
N ARG A 310 13.65 -28.05 1.47
CA ARG A 310 13.59 -26.66 1.02
C ARG A 310 12.51 -25.89 1.78
N VAL A 311 12.75 -24.60 1.95
CA VAL A 311 11.74 -23.63 2.39
C VAL A 311 11.67 -22.55 1.32
N HIS A 312 10.48 -22.18 0.89
CA HIS A 312 10.31 -20.90 0.22
C HIS A 312 9.12 -20.13 0.76
N GLU A 313 9.14 -18.82 0.57
CA GLU A 313 8.03 -17.96 0.96
C GLU A 313 6.74 -18.33 0.23
N ASP A 314 5.64 -18.30 0.96
CA ASP A 314 4.29 -18.42 0.43
C ASP A 314 3.96 -17.15 -0.36
N THR A 315 4.12 -17.23 -1.68
CA THR A 315 3.81 -16.13 -2.60
C THR A 315 2.37 -16.13 -3.05
N SER A 316 1.45 -16.72 -2.27
CA SER A 316 0.04 -16.72 -2.63
C SER A 316 -0.53 -15.30 -2.67
N ALA A 317 -1.32 -15.02 -3.70
CA ALA A 317 -1.98 -13.74 -3.90
C ALA A 317 -3.46 -13.97 -4.26
N PHE A 318 -4.35 -13.21 -3.62
CA PHE A 318 -5.79 -13.25 -3.87
C PHE A 318 -6.08 -12.73 -5.31
N PRO A 319 -7.03 -13.29 -6.08
CA PRO A 319 -8.01 -14.31 -5.68
C PRO A 319 -7.50 -15.75 -5.66
N ASP A 320 -6.63 -16.19 -6.58
CA ASP A 320 -6.42 -17.63 -6.81
C ASP A 320 -5.01 -17.97 -7.32
N THR A 321 -3.97 -17.25 -6.90
CA THR A 321 -2.60 -17.59 -7.31
C THR A 321 -1.86 -18.25 -6.18
N TYR A 322 -1.63 -19.56 -6.29
CA TYR A 322 -0.83 -20.34 -5.33
C TYR A 322 0.49 -20.78 -5.96
N PRO A 323 1.57 -20.90 -5.17
CA PRO A 323 2.77 -21.58 -5.65
C PRO A 323 2.47 -23.06 -5.95
N GLU A 324 3.24 -23.66 -6.85
CA GLU A 324 3.16 -25.09 -7.10
C GLU A 324 3.51 -25.86 -5.82
N PHE A 325 2.65 -26.83 -5.45
CA PHE A 325 2.89 -27.63 -4.25
C PHE A 325 3.97 -28.68 -4.53
N HIS A 326 5.00 -28.71 -3.68
CA HIS A 326 6.00 -29.77 -3.68
C HIS A 326 6.17 -30.36 -2.28
N ALA A 327 6.13 -31.68 -2.17
CA ALA A 327 6.25 -32.37 -0.88
C ALA A 327 7.61 -32.15 -0.19
N ASP A 328 8.65 -31.84 -0.96
CA ASP A 328 10.01 -31.56 -0.46
C ASP A 328 10.19 -30.11 0.03
N THR A 329 9.14 -29.28 -0.06
CA THR A 329 9.19 -27.83 0.10
C THR A 329 8.16 -27.36 1.12
N VAL A 330 8.60 -26.53 2.06
CA VAL A 330 7.72 -25.88 3.04
C VAL A 330 7.45 -24.44 2.63
N LEU A 331 6.19 -24.04 2.67
CA LEU A 331 5.76 -22.66 2.48
C LEU A 331 5.85 -21.88 3.80
N LEU A 332 6.48 -20.71 3.78
CA LEU A 332 6.61 -19.81 4.93
C LEU A 332 5.92 -18.48 4.63
N ARG A 333 5.04 -18.01 5.53
CA ARG A 333 4.52 -16.64 5.47
C ARG A 333 5.59 -15.67 5.98
N VAL A 334 5.86 -14.60 5.22
CA VAL A 334 6.87 -13.61 5.56
C VAL A 334 6.20 -12.24 5.60
N ASP A 335 5.94 -11.75 6.81
CA ASP A 335 5.32 -10.45 7.03
C ASP A 335 6.30 -9.46 7.67
N ALA A 336 6.10 -8.17 7.40
CA ALA A 336 6.89 -7.10 7.98
C ALA A 336 6.25 -6.51 9.24
N ASP A 337 7.05 -6.32 10.30
CA ASP A 337 6.64 -5.54 11.46
C ASP A 337 6.59 -4.03 11.13
N ARG A 338 6.19 -3.22 12.12
CA ARG A 338 6.17 -1.76 11.99
C ARG A 338 7.55 -1.14 11.76
N LYS A 339 8.64 -1.86 12.02
CA LYS A 339 10.04 -1.42 11.78
C LYS A 339 10.57 -1.94 10.44
N GLY A 340 9.77 -2.69 9.68
CA GLY A 340 10.14 -3.31 8.41
C GLY A 340 10.95 -4.61 8.55
N HIS A 341 11.19 -5.08 9.77
CA HIS A 341 11.81 -6.38 10.05
C HIS A 341 10.77 -7.50 9.99
N LEU A 342 11.22 -8.74 10.12
CA LEU A 342 10.31 -9.88 10.15
C LEU A 342 9.39 -9.83 11.38
N ALA A 343 8.06 -9.82 11.18
CA ALA A 343 7.06 -9.71 12.24
C ALA A 343 7.16 -10.85 13.26
N ASN A 344 7.15 -12.09 12.77
CA ASN A 344 7.15 -13.29 13.61
C ASN A 344 8.56 -13.89 13.79
N LYS A 345 9.58 -13.03 13.96
CA LYS A 345 10.98 -13.48 14.09
C LYS A 345 11.21 -14.59 15.14
N PRO A 346 10.60 -14.55 16.34
CA PRO A 346 10.78 -15.63 17.33
C PRO A 346 10.16 -16.97 16.88
N ASN A 347 9.16 -16.95 16.00
CA ASN A 347 8.33 -18.10 15.66
C ASN A 347 8.67 -18.73 14.31
N VAL A 348 9.54 -18.13 13.49
CA VAL A 348 9.93 -18.64 12.15
C VAL A 348 10.26 -20.14 12.17
N LEU A 349 11.02 -20.59 13.18
CA LEU A 349 11.36 -22.00 13.32
C LEU A 349 10.09 -22.85 13.46
N THR A 350 9.21 -22.48 14.39
CA THR A 350 7.92 -23.17 14.62
C THR A 350 7.01 -23.08 13.39
N ASP A 351 6.97 -21.94 12.70
CA ASP A 351 6.16 -21.73 11.51
C ASP A 351 6.61 -22.64 10.36
N VAL A 352 7.92 -22.77 10.14
CA VAL A 352 8.46 -23.72 9.15
C VAL A 352 8.17 -25.17 9.55
N VAL A 353 8.39 -25.56 10.82
CA VAL A 353 8.08 -26.94 11.25
C VAL A 353 6.59 -27.24 11.10
N THR A 354 5.74 -26.27 11.43
CA THR A 354 4.29 -26.36 11.29
C THR A 354 3.85 -26.47 9.82
N GLY A 355 4.43 -25.64 8.95
CA GLY A 355 4.15 -25.64 7.51
C GLY A 355 4.51 -26.95 6.83
N ALA A 356 5.42 -27.74 7.39
CA ALA A 356 5.74 -29.09 6.89
C ALA A 356 4.58 -30.10 7.02
N PHE A 357 3.57 -29.77 7.83
CA PHE A 357 2.33 -30.55 7.98
C PHE A 357 1.14 -29.91 7.25
N ALA A 358 1.36 -28.83 6.49
CA ALA A 358 0.35 -28.27 5.59
C ALA A 358 0.26 -29.11 4.31
N GLY A 359 -0.97 -29.33 3.83
CA GLY A 359 -1.22 -29.96 2.54
C GLY A 359 -1.35 -28.93 1.41
N PRO A 360 -1.50 -29.40 0.15
CA PRO A 360 -1.90 -28.56 -0.96
C PRO A 360 -3.14 -27.70 -0.63
N PRO A 361 -3.22 -26.43 -1.08
CA PRO A 361 -4.37 -25.56 -0.81
C PRO A 361 -5.72 -26.12 -1.28
N ALA A 362 -5.71 -26.99 -2.29
CA ALA A 362 -6.91 -27.62 -2.84
C ALA A 362 -7.38 -28.87 -2.07
N CYS A 363 -6.68 -29.31 -1.02
CA CYS A 363 -7.14 -30.46 -0.22
C CYS A 363 -8.34 -30.06 0.65
N GLU A 364 -9.48 -30.72 0.49
CA GLU A 364 -10.65 -30.53 1.36
C GLU A 364 -10.44 -31.12 2.77
N ASP A 365 -9.68 -32.22 2.87
CA ASP A 365 -9.45 -32.98 4.12
C ASP A 365 -8.03 -32.80 4.68
N ALA A 366 -7.51 -31.57 4.70
CA ALA A 366 -6.19 -31.30 5.29
C ALA A 366 -6.19 -31.57 6.81
N PRO A 367 -5.07 -32.03 7.41
CA PRO A 367 -5.00 -32.24 8.85
C PRO A 367 -5.35 -30.98 9.65
N ALA A 368 -6.07 -31.16 10.76
CA ALA A 368 -6.50 -30.05 11.61
C ALA A 368 -5.32 -29.20 12.07
N ARG A 369 -5.52 -27.87 12.12
CA ARG A 369 -4.48 -26.90 12.56
C ARG A 369 -3.88 -27.27 13.92
N ALA A 370 -4.70 -27.75 14.85
CA ALA A 370 -4.26 -28.18 16.18
C ALA A 370 -3.28 -29.37 16.13
N ASP A 371 -3.52 -30.34 15.25
CA ASP A 371 -2.64 -31.50 15.08
C ASP A 371 -1.29 -31.08 14.44
N GLN A 372 -1.32 -30.15 13.47
CA GLN A 372 -0.10 -29.57 12.88
C GLN A 372 0.75 -28.84 13.94
N LEU A 373 0.13 -28.00 14.77
CA LEU A 373 0.79 -27.29 15.87
C LEU A 373 1.37 -28.28 16.89
N ALA A 374 0.60 -29.28 17.30
CA ALA A 374 1.03 -30.27 18.28
C ALA A 374 2.26 -31.06 17.80
N ALA A 375 2.25 -31.51 16.53
CA ALA A 375 3.38 -32.19 15.91
C ALA A 375 4.62 -31.29 15.82
N ALA A 376 4.44 -30.02 15.44
CA ALA A 376 5.55 -29.07 15.39
C ALA A 376 6.17 -28.79 16.76
N HIS A 377 5.35 -28.55 17.77
CA HIS A 377 5.81 -28.34 19.14
C HIS A 377 6.43 -29.59 19.77
N TRP A 378 5.99 -30.79 19.38
CA TRP A 378 6.65 -32.03 19.78
C TRP A 378 8.06 -32.15 19.17
N LEU A 379 8.22 -31.85 17.87
CA LEU A 379 9.52 -31.86 17.20
C LEU A 379 10.51 -30.82 17.74
N THR A 380 10.01 -29.63 18.08
CA THR A 380 10.83 -28.54 18.65
C THR A 380 11.07 -28.71 20.15
N GLY A 381 10.33 -29.60 20.82
CA GLY A 381 10.44 -29.83 22.26
C GLY A 381 9.88 -28.69 23.12
N THR A 382 9.09 -27.78 22.52
CA THR A 382 8.47 -26.64 23.20
C THR A 382 6.99 -26.93 23.46
N ARG A 383 6.39 -26.19 24.41
CA ARG A 383 4.93 -26.26 24.63
C ARG A 383 4.23 -25.30 23.67
N PRO A 384 3.09 -25.66 23.05
CA PRO A 384 2.26 -24.70 22.33
C PRO A 384 1.89 -23.51 23.22
N THR A 385 2.12 -22.32 22.72
CA THR A 385 1.74 -21.06 23.38
C THR A 385 0.88 -20.25 22.43
N PRO A 386 -0.12 -19.52 22.95
CA PRO A 386 -0.91 -18.64 22.10
C PRO A 386 0.02 -17.59 21.44
N PRO A 387 -0.28 -17.19 20.19
CA PRO A 387 0.48 -16.16 19.51
C PRO A 387 0.42 -14.85 20.31
N ASP A 388 1.51 -14.09 20.29
CA ASP A 388 1.56 -12.81 20.97
C ASP A 388 0.64 -11.82 20.25
N PRO A 389 -0.40 -11.26 20.91
CA PRO A 389 -1.35 -10.35 20.29
C PRO A 389 -0.70 -9.04 19.78
N ASP A 390 0.49 -8.68 20.25
CA ASP A 390 1.24 -7.53 19.73
C ASP A 390 1.99 -7.83 18.41
N LEU A 391 2.15 -9.10 18.03
CA LEU A 391 2.86 -9.53 16.82
C LEU A 391 1.96 -9.72 15.60
N THR A 392 0.66 -9.96 15.79
CA THR A 392 -0.24 -10.31 14.67
C THR A 392 -0.76 -9.13 13.88
N GLY A 393 -0.66 -7.89 14.37
CA GLY A 393 -0.88 -6.64 13.60
C GLY A 393 -2.28 -6.40 12.99
N GLU A 394 -3.09 -7.45 12.86
CA GLU A 394 -4.41 -7.52 12.25
C GLU A 394 -5.46 -7.63 13.37
N PRO A 395 -6.16 -6.53 13.70
CA PRO A 395 -7.26 -6.57 14.64
C PRO A 395 -8.45 -7.30 14.00
N GLY A 396 -8.62 -8.61 14.25
CA GLY A 396 -9.87 -9.28 13.87
C GLY A 396 -9.92 -10.81 13.82
N TYR A 397 -8.81 -11.54 13.75
CA TYR A 397 -8.88 -13.01 13.67
C TYR A 397 -8.83 -13.66 15.06
N VAL A 398 -9.99 -13.74 15.70
CA VAL A 398 -10.22 -14.42 17.00
C VAL A 398 -10.35 -15.95 16.83
N SER A 399 -9.60 -16.57 15.89
CA SER A 399 -9.73 -18.01 15.61
C SER A 399 -8.60 -18.89 16.16
N GLU A 400 -7.59 -18.33 16.82
CA GLU A 400 -6.37 -19.07 17.16
C GLU A 400 -6.38 -19.70 18.56
N ASP A 401 -7.08 -19.12 19.54
CA ASP A 401 -7.03 -19.58 20.95
C ASP A 401 -7.52 -21.03 21.14
N ALA A 402 -8.62 -21.40 20.49
CA ALA A 402 -9.18 -22.76 20.60
C ALA A 402 -8.24 -23.83 20.00
N SER A 403 -7.49 -23.47 18.95
CA SER A 403 -6.56 -24.40 18.30
C SER A 403 -5.31 -24.68 19.15
N VAL A 404 -4.90 -23.71 19.99
CA VAL A 404 -3.70 -23.83 20.84
C VAL A 404 -3.98 -24.70 22.07
N GLU A 405 -5.18 -24.59 22.67
CA GLU A 405 -5.60 -25.45 23.76
C GLU A 405 -5.67 -26.91 23.31
N GLU A 406 -6.36 -27.18 22.19
CA GLU A 406 -6.44 -28.51 21.59
C GLU A 406 -5.06 -29.05 21.20
N ALA A 407 -4.21 -28.22 20.58
CA ALA A 407 -2.83 -28.59 20.26
C ALA A 407 -2.02 -28.95 21.51
N THR A 408 -2.25 -28.26 22.63
CA THR A 408 -1.58 -28.56 23.91
C THR A 408 -1.95 -29.94 24.44
N GLU A 409 -3.22 -30.33 24.34
CA GLU A 409 -3.67 -31.67 24.76
C GLU A 409 -3.09 -32.78 23.89
N VAL A 410 -3.08 -32.59 22.56
CA VAL A 410 -2.48 -33.54 21.61
C VAL A 410 -0.97 -33.64 21.83
N TRP A 411 -0.29 -32.50 22.03
CA TRP A 411 1.15 -32.46 22.33
C TRP A 411 1.50 -33.22 23.60
N GLN A 412 0.73 -33.05 24.69
CA GLN A 412 0.95 -33.79 25.94
C GLN A 412 0.84 -35.30 25.76
N ARG A 413 -0.12 -35.75 24.94
CA ARG A 413 -0.28 -37.18 24.60
C ARG A 413 0.91 -37.70 23.81
N LEU A 414 1.35 -37.00 22.76
CA LEU A 414 2.55 -37.37 22.00
C LEU A 414 3.79 -37.46 22.88
N ARG A 415 3.91 -36.56 23.87
CA ARG A 415 4.99 -36.56 24.84
C ARG A 415 4.96 -37.70 25.85
N ALA A 416 3.80 -38.34 26.04
CA ALA A 416 3.63 -39.48 26.95
C ALA A 416 3.93 -40.82 26.25
N LEU A 417 3.94 -40.85 24.91
CA LEU A 417 4.26 -42.04 24.12
C LEU A 417 5.78 -42.31 24.06
N PRO A 418 6.18 -43.57 23.80
CA PRO A 418 7.55 -43.88 23.42
C PRO A 418 7.98 -43.09 22.17
N GLU A 419 9.26 -42.72 22.09
CA GLU A 419 9.78 -41.86 21.01
C GLU A 419 9.54 -42.44 19.61
N ASP A 420 9.71 -43.76 19.44
CA ASP A 420 9.46 -44.44 18.16
C ASP A 420 7.99 -44.37 17.74
N GLU A 421 7.06 -44.52 18.69
CA GLU A 421 5.63 -44.46 18.42
C GLU A 421 5.19 -43.03 18.09
N ALA A 422 5.68 -42.05 18.86
CA ALA A 422 5.41 -40.64 18.60
C ALA A 422 5.97 -40.22 17.22
N THR A 423 7.19 -40.64 16.88
CA THR A 423 7.80 -40.39 15.55
C THR A 423 6.96 -41.00 14.44
N SER A 424 6.49 -42.25 14.61
CA SER A 424 5.62 -42.92 13.64
C SER A 424 4.30 -42.18 13.42
N ARG A 425 3.66 -41.68 14.49
CA ARG A 425 2.40 -40.93 14.39
C ARG A 425 2.59 -39.58 13.71
N VAL A 426 3.65 -38.86 14.04
CA VAL A 426 3.99 -37.57 13.40
C VAL A 426 4.35 -37.76 11.93
N ALA A 427 5.08 -38.83 11.59
CA ALA A 427 5.35 -39.19 10.19
C ALA A 427 4.05 -39.52 9.43
N ALA A 428 3.12 -40.24 10.05
CA ALA A 428 1.82 -40.56 9.45
C ALA A 428 0.98 -39.29 9.21
N LEU A 429 1.00 -38.32 10.13
CA LEU A 429 0.32 -37.04 9.95
C LEU A 429 0.86 -36.28 8.73
N ARG A 430 2.19 -36.23 8.58
CA ARG A 430 2.81 -35.59 7.42
C ARG A 430 2.42 -36.28 6.11
N GLN A 431 2.43 -37.61 6.10
CA GLN A 431 1.99 -38.37 4.92
C GLN A 431 0.50 -38.14 4.62
N ALA A 432 -0.34 -37.95 5.64
CA ALA A 432 -1.73 -37.57 5.44
C ALA A 432 -1.84 -36.18 4.77
N ALA A 433 -1.09 -35.19 5.26
CA ALA A 433 -1.05 -33.84 4.70
C ALA A 433 -0.64 -33.82 3.21
N VAL A 434 0.48 -34.47 2.88
CA VAL A 434 1.04 -34.48 1.53
C VAL A 434 0.14 -35.23 0.53
N ASN A 435 -0.62 -36.22 0.99
CA ASN A 435 -1.48 -37.06 0.13
C ASN A 435 -2.95 -36.64 0.15
N CYS A 436 -3.31 -35.45 0.67
CA CYS A 436 -4.69 -34.99 0.88
C CYS A 436 -5.58 -36.06 1.56
N ARG A 437 -5.11 -36.68 2.63
CA ARG A 437 -5.90 -37.63 3.44
C ARG A 437 -6.28 -37.00 4.77
N PRO A 438 -7.44 -37.35 5.33
CA PRO A 438 -7.84 -36.88 6.66
C PRO A 438 -6.78 -37.25 7.70
N GLY A 439 -6.34 -36.25 8.46
CA GLY A 439 -5.41 -36.41 9.59
C GLY A 439 -6.11 -36.79 10.90
N ASP A 440 -7.44 -36.79 10.93
CA ASP A 440 -8.24 -36.96 12.13
C ASP A 440 -7.91 -38.27 12.84
N GLY A 441 -7.50 -38.14 14.11
CA GLY A 441 -7.20 -39.27 14.97
C GLY A 441 -5.81 -39.89 14.78
N VAL A 442 -5.00 -39.45 13.81
CA VAL A 442 -3.64 -39.96 13.60
C VAL A 442 -2.75 -39.74 14.83
N LEU A 443 -2.93 -38.60 15.50
CA LEU A 443 -2.20 -38.25 16.72
C LEU A 443 -2.93 -38.64 18.01
N ARG A 444 -4.18 -39.14 17.95
CA ARG A 444 -5.07 -39.21 19.12
C ARG A 444 -5.00 -40.52 19.90
#